data_AF-A0A3D0RYV4-F1
#
_entry.id   AF-A0A3D0RYV4-F1
#
_cell.length_a   1.000
_cell.length_b   1.000
_cell.length_c   1.000
_cell.angle_alpha   90.00
_cell.angle_beta   90.00
_cell.angle_gamma   90.00
#
_symmetry.space_group_name_H-M   'P 1'
#
loop_
_entity.id
_entity.type
_entity.pdbx_description
1 polymer ?
#
loop_
_entity_poly.entity_id
_entity_poly.type
_entity_poly.pdbx_seq_one_letter_code
_entity_poly.pdbx_strand_id
1 'polypeptide(L)'
;MARLLVVHHSPTDTVRRLTDAVVAGANDDAVEDVEVVVRPALEAGAADVLAADGFVLGTTANFGYMSGALKHFFDTIFLEAV
;
A
#
# COMPACT_ATOMS: atom_id res chain seq x y z
N MET A 1 16.42 6.72 -7.58
CA MET A 1 15.13 7.13 -7.00
C MET A 1 14.54 5.88 -6.36
N ALA A 2 14.35 5.89 -5.04
CA ALA A 2 13.78 4.77 -4.32
C ALA A 2 12.26 4.72 -4.57
N ARG A 3 11.68 3.53 -4.71
CA ARG A 3 10.24 3.39 -4.96
C ARG A 3 9.50 2.98 -3.69
N LEU A 4 8.57 3.83 -3.24
CA LEU A 4 7.67 3.55 -2.13
C LEU A 4 6.33 3.03 -2.68
N LEU A 5 6.00 1.78 -2.38
CA LEU A 5 4.70 1.20 -2.69
C LEU A 5 3.72 1.38 -1.52
N VAL A 6 2.65 2.13 -1.77
CA VAL A 6 1.52 2.28 -0.85
C VAL A 6 0.40 1.34 -1.30
N VAL A 7 0.21 0.23 -0.59
CA VAL A 7 -0.90 -0.71 -0.84
C VAL A 7 -1.99 -0.46 0.18
N HIS A 8 -3.23 -0.25 -0.26
CA HIS A 8 -4.31 0.09 0.67
C HIS A 8 -5.65 -0.60 0.39
N HIS A 9 -6.38 -0.89 1.47
CA HIS A 9 -7.81 -1.16 1.43
C HIS A 9 -8.52 -0.16 2.34
N SER A 10 -9.12 0.85 1.71
CA SER A 10 -9.71 2.01 2.38
C SER A 10 -11.20 2.15 2.05
N PRO A 11 -12.05 1.18 2.48
CA PRO A 11 -13.45 1.12 2.10
C PRO A 11 -14.33 2.13 2.85
N THR A 12 -13.81 2.81 3.88
CA THR A 12 -14.53 3.82 4.67
C THR A 12 -13.85 5.18 4.54
N ASP A 13 -14.63 6.24 4.70
CA ASP A 13 -14.11 7.62 4.64
C ASP A 13 -12.99 7.88 5.64
N THR A 14 -13.08 7.31 6.84
CA THR A 14 -12.04 7.43 7.87
C THR A 14 -10.70 6.89 7.40
N VAL A 15 -10.69 5.68 6.83
CA VAL A 15 -9.44 5.06 6.36
C VAL A 15 -8.98 5.70 5.05
N ARG A 16 -9.90 6.16 4.19
CA ARG A 16 -9.55 6.93 3.00
C ARG A 16 -8.80 8.20 3.37
N ARG A 17 -9.28 8.98 4.34
CA ARG A 17 -8.59 10.18 4.83
C ARG A 17 -7.18 9.89 5.37
N LEU A 18 -6.99 8.73 6.01
CA LEU A 18 -5.66 8.30 6.45
C LEU A 18 -4.76 7.97 5.25
N THR A 19 -5.28 7.25 4.25
CA THR A 19 -4.54 6.98 3.02
C THR A 19 -4.16 8.27 2.31
N ASP A 20 -5.09 9.21 2.16
CA ASP A 20 -4.84 10.50 1.50
C ASP A 20 -3.75 11.29 2.24
N ALA A 21 -3.77 11.31 3.57
CA ALA A 21 -2.74 11.96 4.38
C ALA A 21 -1.36 11.30 4.25
N VAL A 22 -1.32 9.96 4.22
CA VAL A 22 -0.08 9.21 3.98
C VAL A 22 0.49 9.51 2.60
N VAL A 23 -0.35 9.49 1.57
CA VAL A 23 0.07 9.80 0.19
C VAL A 23 0.54 11.24 0.08
N ALA A 24 -0.16 12.19 0.69
CA ALA A 24 0.26 13.59 0.73
C ALA A 24 1.63 13.75 1.41
N GLY A 25 1.85 13.13 2.58
CA GLY A 25 3.13 13.20 3.29
C GLY A 25 4.27 12.48 2.56
N ALA A 26 3.98 11.38 1.85
CA ALA A 26 4.97 10.68 1.04
C ALA A 26 5.39 11.49 -0.21
N ASN A 27 4.56 12.42 -0.66
CA ASN A 27 4.83 13.35 -1.77
C ASN A 27 5.18 14.76 -1.27
N ASP A 28 5.51 14.94 0.01
CA ASP A 28 5.94 16.23 0.54
C ASP A 28 7.29 16.63 -0.08
N ASP A 29 7.49 17.93 -0.38
CA ASP A 29 8.70 18.43 -1.02
C ASP A 29 9.98 18.16 -0.20
N ALA A 30 9.86 17.94 1.12
CA ALA A 30 10.98 17.55 1.98
C ALA A 30 11.40 16.08 1.79
N VAL A 31 10.61 15.26 1.11
CA VAL A 31 10.91 13.87 0.78
C VAL A 31 11.50 13.80 -0.63
N GLU A 32 12.83 13.89 -0.70
CA GLU A 32 13.57 13.88 -1.96
C GLU A 32 13.89 12.44 -2.42
N ASP A 33 14.11 12.26 -3.73
CA ASP A 33 14.55 11.01 -4.36
C ASP A 33 13.64 9.78 -4.16
N VAL A 34 12.34 9.98 -3.90
CA VAL A 34 11.33 8.91 -3.76
C VAL A 34 10.23 8.99 -4.82
N GLU A 35 9.99 7.88 -5.52
CA GLU A 35 8.79 7.69 -6.37
C GLU A 35 7.69 7.01 -5.55
N VAL A 36 6.54 7.66 -5.39
CA VAL A 36 5.38 7.10 -4.67
C VAL A 36 4.43 6.42 -5.63
N VAL A 37 4.22 5.12 -5.47
CA VAL A 37 3.26 4.33 -6.23
C VAL A 37 2.14 3.86 -5.32
N VAL A 38 0.90 4.24 -5.64
CA VAL A 38 -0.29 3.87 -4.86
C VAL A 38 -1.08 2.80 -5.60
N ARG A 39 -1.49 1.75 -4.88
CA ARG A 39 -2.30 0.65 -5.40
C ARG A 39 -3.39 0.22 -4.42
N PRO A 40 -4.63 -0.01 -4.91
CA PRO A 40 -5.62 -0.77 -4.16
C PRO A 40 -5.11 -2.19 -3.90
N ALA A 41 -5.41 -2.75 -2.72
CA ALA A 41 -4.92 -4.07 -2.32
C ALA A 41 -5.35 -5.21 -3.26
N LEU A 42 -6.51 -5.08 -3.93
CA LEU A 42 -7.00 -6.09 -4.88
C LEU A 42 -6.42 -5.94 -6.30
N GLU A 43 -5.64 -4.88 -6.54
CA GLU A 43 -5.05 -4.57 -7.85
C GLU A 43 -3.51 -4.65 -7.85
N ALA A 44 -2.89 -4.53 -6.68
CA ALA A 44 -1.44 -4.65 -6.52
C ALA A 44 -0.99 -6.10 -6.79
N GLY A 45 0.11 -6.27 -7.54
CA GLY A 45 0.66 -7.58 -7.89
C GLY A 45 2.17 -7.71 -7.61
N ALA A 46 2.75 -8.89 -7.89
CA ALA A 46 4.16 -9.17 -7.60
C ALA A 46 5.14 -8.21 -8.28
N ALA A 47 4.82 -7.73 -9.48
CA ALA A 47 5.64 -6.74 -10.16
C ALA A 47 5.74 -5.41 -9.39
N ASP A 48 4.66 -4.97 -8.74
CA ASP A 48 4.70 -3.77 -7.91
C ASP A 48 5.59 -3.98 -6.68
N VAL A 49 5.55 -5.18 -6.09
CA VAL A 49 6.34 -5.56 -4.92
C VAL A 49 7.83 -5.65 -5.24
N LEU A 50 8.18 -6.36 -6.31
CA LEU A 50 9.56 -6.56 -6.74
C LEU A 50 10.24 -5.27 -7.22
N ALA A 51 9.45 -4.30 -7.68
CA ALA A 51 9.95 -2.98 -8.07
C ALA A 51 10.09 -2.00 -6.90
N ALA A 52 9.55 -2.32 -5.71
CA ALA A 52 9.53 -1.40 -4.58
C ALA A 52 10.74 -1.59 -3.65
N ASP A 53 11.26 -0.47 -3.14
CA ASP A 53 12.31 -0.43 -2.11
C ASP A 53 11.72 -0.28 -0.70
N GLY A 54 10.47 0.15 -0.60
CA GLY A 54 9.76 0.35 0.66
C GLY A 54 8.24 0.17 0.52
N PHE A 55 7.58 -0.11 1.64
CA PHE A 55 6.16 -0.42 1.69
C PHE A 55 5.44 0.37 2.77
N VAL A 56 4.26 0.89 2.46
CA VAL A 56 3.26 1.33 3.43
C VAL A 56 1.96 0.60 3.17
N LEU A 57 1.39 -0.01 4.21
CA LEU A 57 0.21 -0.86 4.10
C LEU A 57 -0.95 -0.24 4.87
N GLY A 58 -1.96 0.24 4.14
CA GLY A 58 -3.15 0.85 4.70
C GLY A 58 -4.32 -0.13 4.78
N THR A 59 -4.91 -0.33 5.95
CA THR A 59 -6.05 -1.24 6.08
C THR A 59 -6.96 -0.89 7.26
N THR A 60 -8.21 -1.31 7.18
CA THR A 60 -9.11 -1.31 8.32
C THR A 60 -8.75 -2.43 9.30
N ALA A 61 -8.96 -2.18 10.59
CA ALA A 61 -8.93 -3.22 11.61
C ALA A 61 -10.26 -4.00 11.60
N ASN A 62 -10.31 -5.10 10.85
CA ASN A 62 -11.47 -5.97 10.77
C ASN A 62 -11.32 -7.11 11.79
N PHE A 63 -12.17 -7.12 12.82
CA PHE A 63 -12.16 -8.15 13.87
C PHE A 63 -10.79 -8.33 14.55
N GLY A 64 -10.07 -7.23 14.77
CA GLY A 64 -8.73 -7.25 15.39
C GLY A 64 -7.59 -7.63 14.45
N TYR A 65 -7.83 -7.69 13.14
CA TYR A 65 -6.85 -8.06 12.13
C TYR A 65 -6.91 -7.14 10.90
N MET A 66 -6.01 -7.34 9.94
CA MET A 66 -6.09 -6.65 8.64
C MET A 66 -7.36 -7.04 7.87
N SER A 67 -7.79 -6.17 6.95
CA SER A 67 -8.90 -6.50 6.05
C SER A 67 -8.60 -7.72 5.17
N GLY A 68 -9.66 -8.42 4.76
CA GLY A 68 -9.55 -9.54 3.83
C GLY A 68 -8.88 -9.18 2.49
N ALA A 69 -9.07 -7.96 2.01
CA ALA A 69 -8.43 -7.48 0.78
C ALA A 69 -6.89 -7.37 0.92
N LEU A 70 -6.40 -6.85 2.05
CA LEU A 70 -4.95 -6.80 2.30
C LEU A 70 -4.38 -8.19 2.54
N LYS A 71 -5.12 -9.07 3.22
CA LYS A 71 -4.72 -10.49 3.36
C LYS A 71 -4.64 -11.19 2.01
N HIS A 72 -5.60 -10.95 1.13
CA HIS A 72 -5.59 -11.47 -0.24
C HIS A 72 -4.34 -11.03 -1.00
N PHE A 73 -3.99 -9.74 -0.94
CA PHE A 73 -2.73 -9.24 -1.50
C PHE A 73 -1.54 -10.08 -1.01
N PHE A 74 -1.33 -10.20 0.30
CA PHE A 74 -0.21 -10.98 0.84
C PHE A 74 -0.20 -12.44 0.37
N ASP A 75 -1.35 -13.10 0.34
CA ASP A 75 -1.45 -14.51 -0.09
C ASP A 75 -1.13 -14.68 -1.58
N THR A 76 -1.61 -13.76 -2.42
CA THR A 76 -1.35 -13.77 -3.87
C THR A 76 0.13 -13.51 -4.15
N ILE A 77 0.73 -12.50 -3.51
CA ILE A 77 2.15 -12.18 -3.68
C ILE A 77 3.04 -13.35 -3.26
N PHE A 78 2.70 -14.07 -2.17
CA PHE A 78 3.45 -15.25 -1.75
C PHE A 78 3.52 -16.33 -2.83
N LEU A 79 2.54 -16.41 -3.73
CA LEU A 79 2.53 -17.37 -4.83
C LEU A 79 3.21 -16.84 -6.09
N GLU A 80 3.14 -15.53 -6.33
CA GLU A 80 3.61 -14.90 -7.57
C GLU A 80 5.06 -14.41 -7.53
N ALA A 81 5.59 -14.09 -6.34
CA ALA A 81 6.91 -13.48 -6.17
C ALA A 81 8.03 -14.49 -5.81
N VAL A 82 7.81 -15.79 -6.06
CA VAL A 82 8.77 -16.88 -5.80
C VAL A 82 9.61 -17.19 -7.03
#